data_AF-A0A0C2UDP7-F1
#
_entry.id   AF-A0A0C2UDP7-F1
#
_cell.length_a   1.000
_cell.length_b   1.000
_cell.length_c   1.000
_cell.angle_alpha   90.00
_cell.angle_beta   90.00
_cell.angle_gamma   90.00
#
_symmetry.space_group_name_H-M   'P 1'
#
loop_
_entity.id
_entity.type
_entity.pdbx_description
1 polymer ?
#
loop_
_entity_poly.entity_id
_entity_poly.type
_entity_poly.pdbx_seq_one_letter_code
_entity_poly.pdbx_strand_id
1 'polypeptide(L)'
;MKLAEICAAALIEAAECIEAARDVGAFVDALDGNHRLWLILRDIEARDDWIAPSIQDTEFATMNSAALGMGISDAVVGAVVVINRQIAGQLACGADLDGIRARVRLAYRESGGGSGFAPWALAQIYTRSRRRSAFPRTEQRGGCQAEAGANLQLS
;
A
#
# COMPACT_ATOMS: atom_id res chain seq x y z
N MET A 1 14.38 0.88 3.67
CA MET A 1 12.96 1.30 3.77
C MET A 1 12.10 0.27 3.04
N LYS A 2 11.14 -0.33 3.75
CA LYS A 2 10.26 -1.39 3.23
C LYS A 2 9.14 -0.79 2.39
N LEU A 3 8.55 -1.57 1.47
CA LEU A 3 7.40 -1.14 0.67
C LEU A 3 6.21 -0.73 1.56
N ALA A 4 5.90 -1.54 2.57
CA ALA A 4 4.83 -1.27 3.52
C ALA A 4 4.98 0.07 4.25
N GLU A 5 6.21 0.45 4.64
CA GLU A 5 6.49 1.75 5.28
C GLU A 5 6.16 2.93 4.35
N ILE A 6 6.48 2.80 3.06
CA ILE A 6 6.21 3.84 2.06
C ILE A 6 4.70 3.95 1.79
N CYS A 7 4.03 2.80 1.65
CA CYS A 7 2.58 2.75 1.50
C CYS A 7 1.87 3.36 2.71
N ALA A 8 2.28 3.01 3.93
CA ALA A 8 1.75 3.56 5.17
C ALA A 8 1.91 5.09 5.23
N ALA A 9 3.12 5.60 4.93
CA ALA A 9 3.36 7.04 4.90
C ALA A 9 2.54 7.75 3.82
N ALA A 10 2.39 7.15 2.64
CA ALA A 10 1.60 7.71 1.55
C ALA A 10 0.10 7.78 1.90
N LEU A 11 -0.44 6.77 2.58
CA LEU A 11 -1.84 6.75 3.03
C LEU A 11 -2.12 7.83 4.09
N ILE A 12 -1.22 8.00 5.07
CA ILE A 12 -1.36 9.09 6.06
C ILE A 12 -1.26 10.46 5.37
N GLU A 13 -0.32 10.64 4.46
CA GLU A 13 -0.18 11.90 3.74
C GLU A 13 -1.43 12.21 2.92
N ALA A 14 -1.98 11.22 2.21
CA ALA A 14 -3.22 11.38 1.45
C ALA A 14 -4.40 11.77 2.36
N ALA A 15 -4.53 11.13 3.53
CA ALA A 15 -5.55 11.46 4.52
C ALA A 15 -5.42 12.93 5.00
N GLU A 16 -4.19 13.38 5.31
CA GLU A 16 -3.94 14.75 5.73
C GLU A 16 -4.19 15.76 4.60
N CYS A 17 -3.82 15.45 3.36
CA CYS A 17 -4.10 16.33 2.21
C CYS A 17 -5.60 16.52 1.98
N ILE A 18 -6.40 15.46 2.13
CA ILE A 18 -7.86 15.52 2.01
C ILE A 18 -8.45 16.42 3.11
N GLU A 19 -8.03 16.25 4.37
CA GLU A 19 -8.52 17.04 5.50
C GLU A 19 -8.05 18.51 5.47
N ALA A 20 -6.83 18.75 4.97
CA ALA A 20 -6.22 20.07 4.94
C ALA A 20 -6.66 20.93 3.74
N ALA A 21 -7.32 20.33 2.73
CA ALA A 21 -7.77 21.05 1.54
C ALA A 21 -8.70 22.21 1.92
N ARG A 22 -8.34 23.43 1.51
CA ARG A 22 -9.09 24.67 1.81
C ARG A 22 -9.86 25.23 0.62
N ASP A 23 -9.65 24.67 -0.55
CA ASP A 23 -10.31 25.06 -1.78
C ASP A 23 -10.59 23.83 -2.64
N VAL A 24 -11.43 24.02 -3.66
CA VAL A 24 -11.89 22.95 -4.55
C VAL A 24 -10.73 22.31 -5.31
N GLY A 25 -9.75 23.11 -5.75
CA GLY A 25 -8.61 22.59 -6.51
C GLY A 25 -7.75 21.67 -5.66
N ALA A 26 -7.36 22.13 -4.47
CA ALA A 26 -6.60 21.34 -3.51
C ALA A 26 -7.34 20.05 -3.10
N PHE A 27 -8.66 20.11 -2.96
CA PHE A 27 -9.47 18.94 -2.62
C PHE A 27 -9.52 17.90 -3.75
N VAL A 28 -9.71 18.35 -5.00
CA VAL A 28 -9.69 17.50 -6.19
C VAL A 28 -8.32 16.84 -6.35
N ASP A 29 -7.23 17.59 -6.20
CA ASP A 29 -5.86 17.07 -6.30
C ASP A 29 -5.58 16.02 -5.21
N ALA A 30 -6.06 16.26 -3.98
CA ALA A 30 -5.93 15.31 -2.88
C ALA A 30 -6.70 13.99 -3.16
N LEU A 31 -7.92 14.09 -3.72
CA LEU A 31 -8.72 12.92 -4.09
C LEU A 31 -8.12 12.16 -5.29
N ASP A 32 -7.61 12.84 -6.32
CA ASP A 32 -6.91 12.19 -7.44
C ASP A 32 -5.64 11.47 -6.96
N GLY A 33 -4.85 12.12 -6.10
CA GLY A 33 -3.68 11.52 -5.47
C GLY A 33 -4.04 10.26 -4.66
N ASN A 34 -5.11 10.33 -3.88
CA ASN A 34 -5.62 9.19 -3.12
C ASN A 34 -6.13 8.07 -4.04
N HIS A 35 -6.90 8.40 -5.07
CA HIS A 35 -7.40 7.44 -6.05
C HIS A 35 -6.26 6.66 -6.71
N ARG A 36 -5.23 7.36 -7.21
CA ARG A 36 -4.05 6.73 -7.82
C ARG A 36 -3.28 5.84 -6.84
N LEU A 37 -3.16 6.27 -5.58
CA LEU A 37 -2.56 5.46 -4.53
C LEU A 37 -3.30 4.14 -4.38
N TRP A 38 -4.62 4.16 -4.25
CA TRP A 38 -5.45 2.97 -4.10
C TRP A 38 -5.41 2.03 -5.30
N LEU A 39 -5.37 2.57 -6.53
CA LEU A 39 -5.16 1.76 -7.73
C LEU A 39 -3.83 1.00 -7.69
N ILE A 40 -2.75 1.67 -7.27
CA ILE A 40 -1.44 1.02 -7.15
C ILE A 40 -1.44 -0.01 -6.02
N LEU A 41 -2.01 0.32 -4.84
CA LEU A 41 -2.06 -0.57 -3.68
C LEU A 41 -2.81 -1.87 -3.98
N ARG A 42 -3.92 -1.78 -4.73
CA ARG A 42 -4.69 -2.93 -5.21
C ARG A 42 -3.84 -3.89 -6.06
N ASP A 43 -2.96 -3.32 -6.88
CA ASP A 43 -2.16 -4.06 -7.86
C ASP A 43 -0.80 -4.54 -7.28
N ILE A 44 -0.55 -4.35 -5.98
CA ILE A 44 0.63 -4.91 -5.32
C ILE A 44 0.45 -6.42 -5.14
N GLU A 45 1.28 -7.20 -5.82
CA GLU A 45 1.37 -8.65 -5.60
C GLU A 45 1.70 -8.96 -4.14
N ALA A 46 0.93 -9.86 -3.53
CA ALA A 46 1.18 -10.35 -2.19
C ALA A 46 2.58 -10.96 -2.08
N ARG A 47 3.34 -10.52 -1.07
CA ARG A 47 4.69 -10.97 -0.72
C ARG A 47 4.73 -11.24 0.77
N ASP A 48 5.77 -11.94 1.25
CA ASP A 48 5.84 -12.51 2.60
C ASP A 48 5.62 -11.52 3.78
N ASP A 49 5.63 -10.19 3.54
CA ASP A 49 5.36 -9.14 4.54
C ASP A 49 4.24 -8.16 4.13
N TRP A 50 3.50 -8.44 3.05
CA TRP A 50 2.45 -7.58 2.55
C TRP A 50 1.09 -7.96 3.14
N ILE A 51 0.57 -7.09 4.00
CA ILE A 51 -0.81 -7.18 4.46
C ILE A 51 -1.66 -6.46 3.41
N ALA A 52 -2.27 -7.23 2.51
CA ALA A 52 -3.15 -6.66 1.51
C ALA A 52 -4.36 -6.00 2.18
N PRO A 53 -4.71 -4.75 1.79
CA PRO A 53 -5.98 -4.17 2.19
C PRO A 53 -7.14 -5.06 1.75
N SER A 54 -8.25 -5.05 2.49
CA SER A 54 -9.41 -5.83 2.11
C SER A 54 -9.95 -5.35 0.75
N ILE A 55 -10.61 -6.26 0.02
CA ILE A 55 -11.27 -5.91 -1.26
C ILE A 55 -12.28 -4.78 -1.04
N GLN A 56 -13.04 -4.85 0.06
CA GLN A 56 -14.06 -3.86 0.41
C GLN A 56 -13.46 -2.47 0.66
N ASP A 57 -12.38 -2.38 1.45
CA ASP A 57 -11.69 -1.11 1.71
C ASP A 57 -11.11 -0.52 0.42
N THR A 58 -10.54 -1.40 -0.41
CA THR A 58 -9.93 -1.02 -1.69
C THR A 58 -10.97 -0.48 -2.67
N GLU A 59 -12.10 -1.18 -2.84
CA GLU A 59 -13.19 -0.76 -3.71
C GLU A 59 -13.81 0.54 -3.20
N PHE A 60 -14.11 0.62 -1.90
CA PHE A 60 -14.68 1.82 -1.30
C PHE A 60 -13.80 3.04 -1.52
N ALA A 61 -12.51 2.96 -1.19
CA ALA A 61 -11.60 4.09 -1.33
C ALA A 61 -11.35 4.45 -2.80
N THR A 62 -11.26 3.45 -3.70
CA THR A 62 -11.09 3.68 -5.14
C THR A 62 -12.30 4.41 -5.73
N MET A 63 -13.52 3.91 -5.48
CA MET A 63 -14.76 4.46 -6.04
C MET A 63 -15.02 5.88 -5.55
N ASN A 64 -14.89 6.11 -4.24
CA ASN A 64 -15.21 7.41 -3.64
C ASN A 64 -14.14 8.46 -3.92
N SER A 65 -12.91 8.06 -4.24
CA SER A 65 -11.89 9.01 -4.70
C SER A 65 -11.96 9.31 -6.19
N ALA A 66 -12.46 8.36 -7.00
CA ALA A 66 -12.61 8.52 -8.46
C ALA A 66 -13.64 9.59 -8.85
N ALA A 67 -14.60 9.87 -7.97
CA ALA A 67 -15.61 10.90 -8.19
C ALA A 67 -15.04 12.33 -8.17
N LEU A 68 -13.76 12.52 -7.78
CA LEU A 68 -13.08 13.82 -7.71
C LEU A 68 -13.91 14.89 -6.98
N GLY A 69 -14.62 14.50 -5.92
CA GLY A 69 -15.45 15.41 -5.14
C GLY A 69 -16.86 15.63 -5.67
N MET A 70 -17.22 15.13 -6.86
CA MET A 70 -18.57 15.29 -7.40
C MET A 70 -19.57 14.40 -6.67
N GLY A 71 -20.49 15.02 -5.92
CA GLY A 71 -21.60 14.32 -5.27
C GLY A 71 -21.22 13.47 -4.07
N ILE A 72 -19.98 13.58 -3.56
CA ILE A 72 -19.54 12.91 -2.34
C ILE A 72 -19.96 13.74 -1.12
N SER A 73 -20.48 13.08 -0.08
CA SER A 73 -20.80 13.76 1.18
C SER A 73 -19.59 13.80 2.11
N ASP A 74 -19.55 14.77 3.02
CA ASP A 74 -18.50 14.89 4.04
C ASP A 74 -18.34 13.61 4.88
N ALA A 75 -19.44 12.90 5.13
CA ALA A 75 -19.41 11.61 5.83
C ALA A 75 -18.63 10.55 5.05
N VAL A 76 -18.78 10.50 3.73
CA VAL A 76 -18.03 9.58 2.86
C VAL A 76 -16.56 10.00 2.77
N VAL A 77 -16.28 11.29 2.67
CA VAL A 77 -14.90 11.82 2.73
C VAL A 77 -14.22 11.42 4.03
N GLY A 78 -14.91 11.60 5.17
CA GLY A 78 -14.44 11.18 6.48
C GLY A 78 -14.17 9.68 6.56
N ALA A 79 -15.03 8.85 5.95
CA ALA A 79 -14.82 7.41 5.87
C ALA A 79 -13.55 7.04 5.06
N VAL A 80 -13.31 7.70 3.92
CA VAL A 80 -12.07 7.50 3.13
C VAL A 80 -10.82 7.82 3.96
N VAL A 81 -10.85 8.95 4.69
CA VAL A 81 -9.76 9.36 5.58
C VAL A 81 -9.51 8.33 6.70
N VAL A 82 -10.57 7.82 7.32
CA VAL A 82 -10.47 6.78 8.36
C VAL A 82 -9.87 5.49 7.79
N ILE A 83 -10.33 5.04 6.62
CA ILE A 83 -9.79 3.84 5.98
C ILE A 83 -8.30 4.01 5.67
N ASN A 84 -7.88 5.15 5.13
CA ASN A 84 -6.47 5.43 4.87
C ASN A 84 -5.61 5.27 6.14
N ARG A 85 -6.06 5.87 7.25
CA ARG A 85 -5.36 5.79 8.55
C ARG A 85 -5.32 4.38 9.10
N GLN A 86 -6.43 3.65 9.01
CA GLN A 86 -6.54 2.27 9.46
C GLN A 86 -5.56 1.37 8.71
N ILE A 87 -5.58 1.41 7.38
CA ILE A 87 -4.69 0.59 6.55
C ILE A 87 -3.23 0.99 6.75
N ALA A 88 -2.92 2.28 6.90
CA ALA A 88 -1.57 2.71 7.24
C ALA A 88 -1.08 2.08 8.55
N GLY A 89 -1.92 2.07 9.59
CA GLY A 89 -1.61 1.42 10.87
C GLY A 89 -1.39 -0.08 10.76
N GLN A 90 -2.21 -0.76 9.94
CA GLN A 90 -2.02 -2.19 9.66
C GLN A 90 -0.68 -2.45 8.96
N LEU A 91 -0.34 -1.66 7.93
CA LEU A 91 0.92 -1.77 7.20
C LEU A 91 2.15 -1.43 8.06
N ALA A 92 1.99 -0.59 9.07
CA ALA A 92 3.04 -0.30 10.04
C ALA A 92 3.29 -1.48 11.01
N CYS A 93 2.35 -2.43 11.13
CA CYS A 93 2.48 -3.62 11.99
C CYS A 93 2.93 -3.29 13.43
N GLY A 94 2.32 -2.24 14.02
CA GLY A 94 2.65 -1.77 15.37
C GLY A 94 3.89 -0.89 15.49
N ALA A 95 4.61 -0.63 14.40
CA ALA A 95 5.68 0.36 14.38
C ALA A 95 5.12 1.80 14.46
N ASP A 96 5.94 2.72 14.98
CA ASP A 96 5.61 4.13 15.07
C ASP A 96 5.42 4.76 13.68
N LEU A 97 4.17 5.16 13.38
CA LEU A 97 3.78 5.77 12.12
C LEU A 97 4.46 7.12 11.90
N ASP A 98 4.63 7.94 12.94
CA ASP A 98 5.28 9.25 12.79
C ASP A 98 6.76 9.09 12.47
N GLY A 99 7.43 8.15 13.14
CA GLY A 99 8.79 7.74 12.80
C GLY A 99 8.90 7.19 11.37
N ILE A 100 7.95 6.36 10.91
CA ILE A 100 7.89 5.89 9.51
C ILE A 100 7.79 7.08 8.56
N ARG A 101 6.84 7.99 8.78
CA ARG A 101 6.63 9.17 7.95
C ARG A 101 7.87 10.06 7.89
N ALA A 102 8.52 10.29 9.03
CA ALA A 102 9.74 11.08 9.10
C ALA A 102 10.86 10.47 8.24
N ARG A 103 11.05 9.14 8.32
CA ARG A 103 12.04 8.42 7.48
C ARG A 103 11.71 8.49 6.00
N VAL A 104 10.44 8.29 5.64
CA VAL A 104 10.00 8.34 4.23
C VAL A 104 10.13 9.76 3.66
N ARG A 105 9.77 10.79 4.42
CA ARG A 105 9.96 12.21 4.04
C ARG A 105 11.44 12.58 3.95
N LEU A 106 12.29 12.06 4.82
CA LEU A 106 13.74 12.24 4.71
C LEU A 106 14.27 11.64 3.40
N ALA A 107 13.90 10.40 3.09
CA ALA A 107 14.29 9.76 1.83
C ALA A 107 13.80 10.51 0.58
N TYR A 108 12.60 11.09 0.64
CA TYR A 108 12.10 11.98 -0.41
C TYR A 108 13.01 13.20 -0.60
N ARG A 109 13.35 13.90 0.49
CA ARG A 109 14.25 15.07 0.43
C ARG A 109 15.64 14.71 -0.09
N GLU A 110 16.20 13.58 0.37
CA GLU A 110 17.49 13.08 -0.08
C GLU A 110 17.50 12.68 -1.57
N SER A 111 16.33 12.33 -2.13
CA SER A 111 16.18 12.06 -3.57
C SER A 111 16.10 13.32 -4.45
N GLY A 112 16.25 14.51 -3.86
CA GLY A 112 16.21 15.79 -4.57
C GLY A 112 14.87 16.52 -4.51
N GLY A 113 13.86 15.98 -3.81
CA GLY A 113 12.66 16.72 -3.41
C GLY A 113 11.81 17.32 -4.55
N GLY A 114 11.75 16.66 -5.71
CA GLY A 114 11.19 17.18 -6.96
C GLY A 114 9.67 17.45 -6.99
N SER A 115 8.91 16.71 -7.80
CA SER A 115 7.51 16.97 -8.17
C SER A 115 6.46 16.84 -7.05
N GLY A 116 6.89 16.86 -5.78
CA GLY A 116 6.04 16.64 -4.61
C GLY A 116 6.16 15.24 -4.03
N PHE A 117 5.82 15.11 -2.75
CA PHE A 117 5.92 13.86 -2.01
C PHE A 117 5.00 12.78 -2.59
N ALA A 118 3.75 13.11 -2.90
CA ALA A 118 2.77 12.12 -3.38
C ALA A 118 3.19 11.50 -4.74
N PRO A 119 3.53 12.28 -5.79
CA PRO A 119 4.04 11.70 -7.04
C PRO A 119 5.31 10.86 -6.85
N TRP A 120 6.22 11.30 -5.98
CA TRP A 120 7.41 10.52 -5.64
C TRP A 120 7.05 9.19 -4.96
N ALA A 121 6.17 9.21 -3.95
CA ALA A 121 5.78 8.02 -3.20
C ALA A 121 5.11 7.00 -4.12
N LEU A 122 4.20 7.44 -5.00
CA LEU A 122 3.58 6.58 -6.02
C LEU A 122 4.63 5.93 -6.92
N ALA A 123 5.59 6.70 -7.42
CA ALA A 123 6.67 6.17 -8.26
C ALA A 123 7.54 5.15 -7.51
N GLN A 124 7.83 5.39 -6.23
CA GLN A 124 8.55 4.46 -5.36
C GLN A 124 7.78 3.16 -5.13
N ILE A 125 6.47 3.24 -4.86
CA ILE A 125 5.60 2.08 -4.64
C ILE A 125 5.53 1.25 -5.92
N TYR A 126 5.22 1.89 -7.05
CA TYR A 126 5.11 1.23 -8.36
C TYR A 126 6.42 0.53 -8.77
N THR A 127 7.55 1.22 -8.59
CA THR A 127 8.86 0.66 -8.95
C THR A 127 9.19 -0.56 -8.10
N ARG A 128 8.92 -0.51 -6.79
CA ARG A 128 9.23 -1.61 -5.87
C ARG A 128 8.22 -2.75 -5.95
N SER A 129 6.96 -2.48 -6.31
CA SER A 129 5.96 -3.51 -6.55
C SER A 129 6.31 -4.34 -7.79
N ARG A 130 6.94 -3.77 -8.83
CA ARG A 130 7.36 -4.51 -10.03
C ARG A 130 8.75 -5.16 -9.96
N ARG A 131 9.69 -4.62 -9.18
CA ARG A 131 11.11 -5.04 -9.23
C ARG A 131 11.44 -6.41 -8.60
N ARG A 132 10.52 -7.09 -7.93
CA ARG A 132 10.80 -8.42 -7.32
C ARG A 132 10.30 -9.60 -8.17
N SER A 133 9.63 -9.36 -9.29
CA SER A 133 9.19 -10.39 -10.26
C SER A 133 10.29 -10.77 -11.27
N ALA A 134 11.51 -10.21 -11.16
CA ALA A 134 12.61 -10.40 -12.10
C ALA A 134 13.51 -11.63 -11.81
N PHE A 135 13.14 -12.49 -10.84
CA PHE A 135 13.77 -13.80 -10.69
C PHE A 135 12.72 -14.89 -10.99
N PRO A 136 12.96 -15.79 -11.96
CA PRO A 136 12.10 -16.94 -12.12
C PRO A 136 12.16 -17.75 -10.82
N ARG A 137 10.99 -18.19 -10.37
CA ARG A 137 10.84 -19.18 -9.31
C ARG A 137 11.49 -20.47 -9.84
N THR A 138 12.80 -20.62 -9.67
CA THR A 138 13.47 -21.89 -9.89
C THR A 138 12.85 -22.84 -8.89
N GLU A 139 12.05 -23.75 -9.43
CA GLU A 139 11.67 -24.98 -8.75
C GLU A 139 12.89 -25.57 -8.07
N GLN A 140 12.84 -25.67 -6.74
CA GLN A 140 13.60 -26.68 -6.05
C GLN A 140 12.67 -27.38 -5.07
N ARG A 141 12.22 -28.55 -5.54
CA ARG A 141 11.71 -29.66 -4.75
C ARG A 141 12.69 -30.02 -3.63
N GLY A 142 12.12 -30.26 -2.46
CA GLY A 142 12.60 -31.17 -1.42
C GLY A 142 11.41 -31.32 -0.47
N GLY A 143 10.59 -32.36 -0.52
CA GLY A 143 10.98 -33.77 -0.51
C GLY A 143 10.87 -34.29 0.93
N CYS A 144 9.64 -34.32 1.49
CA CYS A 144 9.34 -35.06 2.70
C CYS A 144 8.30 -36.15 2.39
N GLN A 145 8.87 -37.34 2.13
CA GLN A 145 8.44 -38.69 2.53
C GLN A 145 7.00 -39.19 2.30
N ALA A 146 6.92 -40.30 1.57
CA ALA A 146 6.39 -41.55 2.11
C ALA A 146 6.97 -42.75 1.31
N GLU A 147 8.05 -43.34 1.82
CA GLU A 147 8.41 -44.72 1.47
C GLU A 147 7.58 -45.65 2.37
N ALA A 148 6.61 -46.35 1.79
CA ALA A 148 5.99 -47.52 2.38
C ALA A 148 6.57 -48.76 1.70
N GLY A 149 7.82 -49.10 2.06
CA GLY A 149 8.45 -50.36 1.70
C GLY A 149 7.92 -51.47 2.60
N ALA A 150 7.16 -52.38 2.01
CA ALA A 150 6.72 -53.61 2.63
C ALA A 150 7.93 -54.46 3.06
N ASN A 151 7.93 -54.89 4.31
CA ASN A 151 8.84 -55.95 4.76
C ASN A 151 8.13 -56.80 5.82
N LEU A 152 7.54 -57.91 5.39
CA LEU A 152 7.11 -59.02 6.23
C LEU A 152 7.44 -60.33 5.49
N GLN A 153 8.65 -60.82 5.74
CA GLN A 153 9.03 -62.22 5.56
C GLN A 153 9.73 -62.68 6.84
N LEU A 154 9.04 -63.51 7.62
CA LEU A 154 9.58 -64.53 8.53
C LEU A 154 8.61 -65.71 8.35
N SER A 155 9.00 -66.75 7.60
CA SER A 155 9.65 -67.97 8.11
C SER A 155 8.84 -68.65 9.20
#